data_AF-A0AAD9NBW8-F1
#
_entry.id   AF-A0AAD9NBW8-F1
#
_cell.length_a   1.000
_cell.length_b   1.000
_cell.length_c   1.000
_cell.angle_alpha   90.00
_cell.angle_beta   90.00
_cell.angle_gamma   90.00
#
_symmetry.space_group_name_H-M   'P 1'
#
loop_
_entity.id
_entity.type
_entity.pdbx_description
1 polymer ?
#
loop_
_entity_poly.entity_id
_entity_poly.type
_entity_poly.pdbx_seq_one_letter_code
_entity_poly.pdbx_strand_id
1 'polypeptide(L)'
;MRIRPHWEEGYMAVIGGAVVALTHLRSNRPVVSGLPRYAIGVAAGFAIGRLMYDRKQLKIIEREVFLMDYVQRHPEDFPELVPKKYKEVMEPWYPIRG
;
A
#
# COMPACT_ATOMS: atom_id res chain seq x y z
N MET A 1 15.39 -1.76 -6.20
CA MET A 1 13.93 -1.56 -5.98
C MET A 1 13.52 -2.45 -4.81
N ARG A 2 13.23 -1.89 -3.63
CA ARG A 2 12.87 -2.69 -2.44
C ARG A 2 11.44 -3.18 -2.61
N ILE A 3 11.25 -4.47 -2.87
CA ILE A 3 9.94 -5.12 -2.96
C ILE A 3 9.28 -4.97 -1.58
N ARG A 4 8.38 -4.00 -1.43
CA ARG A 4 7.54 -3.94 -0.24
C ARG A 4 6.53 -5.08 -0.33
N PRO A 5 6.27 -5.81 0.77
CA PRO A 5 5.22 -6.82 0.76
C PRO A 5 3.89 -6.15 0.37
N HIS A 6 3.34 -6.58 -0.76
CA HIS A 6 2.08 -6.09 -1.31
C HIS A 6 1.03 -7.19 -1.18
N TRP A 7 -0.12 -6.86 -0.60
CA TRP A 7 -1.20 -7.82 -0.34
C TRP A 7 -2.44 -7.52 -1.21
N GLU A 8 -2.33 -6.52 -2.08
CA GLU A 8 -3.34 -6.01 -3.00
C GLU A 8 -3.97 -7.08 -3.89
N GLU A 9 -3.11 -7.88 -4.50
CA GLU A 9 -3.53 -8.99 -5.36
C GLU A 9 -4.25 -10.08 -4.55
N GLY A 10 -3.75 -10.38 -3.36
CA GLY A 10 -4.27 -11.43 -2.48
C GLY A 10 -5.67 -11.11 -1.94
N TYR A 11 -5.88 -9.92 -1.38
CA TYR A 11 -7.21 -9.58 -0.87
C TYR A 11 -8.23 -9.41 -1.98
N MET A 12 -7.84 -8.86 -3.15
CA MET A 12 -8.77 -8.72 -4.27
C MET A 12 -9.13 -10.07 -4.88
N ALA A 13 -8.20 -11.02 -4.91
CA ALA A 13 -8.48 -12.40 -5.32
C ALA A 13 -9.49 -13.08 -4.37
N VAL A 14 -9.34 -12.90 -3.05
CA VAL A 14 -10.30 -13.41 -2.06
C VAL A 14 -11.67 -12.76 -2.22
N ILE A 15 -11.72 -11.44 -2.42
CA ILE A 15 -12.97 -10.71 -2.70
C ILE A 15 -13.63 -11.23 -3.98
N GLY A 16 -12.85 -11.48 -5.04
CA GLY A 16 -13.34 -12.06 -6.29
C GLY A 16 -14.01 -13.42 -6.09
N GLY A 17 -13.41 -14.30 -5.27
CA GLY A 17 -14.03 -15.57 -4.86
C GLY A 17 -15.29 -15.36 -4.01
N ALA A 18 -15.27 -14.42 -3.06
CA ALA A 18 -16.42 -14.11 -2.21
C ALA A 18 -17.61 -13.56 -3.00
N VAL A 19 -17.36 -12.74 -4.03
CA VAL A 19 -18.40 -12.26 -4.96
C VAL A 19 -19.09 -13.45 -5.64
N VAL A 20 -18.34 -14.44 -6.13
CA VAL A 20 -18.92 -15.65 -6.73
C VAL A 20 -19.76 -16.41 -5.70
N ALA A 21 -19.29 -16.56 -4.46
CA ALA A 21 -20.08 -17.18 -3.38
C ALA A 21 -21.40 -16.45 -3.13
N LEU A 22 -21.38 -15.11 -3.10
CA LEU A 22 -22.58 -14.28 -2.96
C LEU A 22 -23.54 -14.46 -4.15
N THR A 23 -23.03 -14.60 -5.38
CA THR A 23 -23.91 -14.86 -6.54
C THR A 23 -24.62 -16.21 -6.46
N HIS A 24 -23.97 -17.23 -5.90
CA HIS A 24 -24.58 -18.56 -5.72
C HIS A 24 -25.61 -18.54 -4.60
N LEU A 25 -25.29 -17.89 -3.47
CA LEU A 25 -26.26 -17.67 -2.38
C LEU A 25 -27.52 -16.96 -2.88
N ARG A 26 -27.36 -15.88 -3.65
CA ARG A 26 -28.49 -15.14 -4.24
C ARG A 26 -29.33 -15.99 -5.21
N SER A 27 -28.70 -16.95 -5.87
CA SER A 27 -29.36 -17.83 -6.84
C SER A 27 -29.95 -19.10 -6.20
N ASN A 28 -29.98 -19.21 -4.87
CA ASN A 28 -30.35 -20.43 -4.13
C ASN A 28 -29.57 -21.68 -4.58
N ARG A 29 -28.30 -21.50 -4.97
CA ARG A 29 -27.39 -22.60 -5.32
C ARG A 29 -26.41 -22.86 -4.17
N PRO A 30 -26.01 -24.12 -3.93
CA PRO A 30 -25.02 -24.43 -2.91
C PRO A 30 -23.71 -23.71 -3.20
N VAL A 31 -23.14 -23.07 -2.17
CA VAL A 31 -21.96 -22.19 -2.28
C VAL A 31 -20.76 -22.90 -2.89
N VAL A 32 -20.57 -24.18 -2.58
CA VAL A 32 -19.40 -24.96 -3.04
C VAL A 32 -19.56 -25.44 -4.50
N SER A 33 -20.72 -25.24 -5.13
CA SER A 33 -20.94 -25.69 -6.51
C SER A 33 -20.25 -24.78 -7.54
N GLY A 34 -19.76 -25.36 -8.64
CA GLY A 34 -19.24 -24.58 -9.78
C GLY A 34 -17.82 -24.01 -9.59
N LEU A 35 -16.85 -24.88 -9.29
CA LEU A 35 -15.41 -24.56 -9.17
C LEU A 35 -14.83 -23.70 -10.32
N PRO A 36 -15.19 -23.89 -11.61
CA PRO A 36 -14.70 -23.03 -12.69
C PRO A 36 -15.08 -21.55 -12.52
N ARG A 37 -16.25 -21.27 -11.93
CA ARG A 37 -16.71 -19.88 -11.69
C ARG A 37 -15.88 -19.20 -10.61
N TYR A 38 -15.48 -19.94 -9.57
CA TYR A 38 -14.58 -19.45 -8.54
C TYR A 38 -13.19 -19.16 -9.11
N ALA A 39 -12.65 -20.05 -9.95
CA ALA A 39 -11.37 -19.82 -10.62
C ALA A 39 -11.40 -18.52 -11.44
N ILE A 40 -12.48 -18.28 -12.19
CA ILE A 40 -12.67 -17.03 -12.96
C ILE A 40 -12.78 -15.81 -12.02
N GLY A 41 -13.57 -15.89 -10.96
CA GLY A 41 -13.74 -14.79 -10.01
C GLY A 41 -12.45 -14.41 -9.30
N VAL A 42 -11.68 -15.42 -8.85
CA VAL A 42 -10.37 -15.24 -8.22
C VAL A 42 -9.37 -14.63 -9.21
N ALA A 43 -9.30 -15.13 -10.45
CA ALA A 43 -8.41 -14.60 -11.47
C ALA A 43 -8.77 -13.14 -11.84
N ALA A 44 -10.05 -12.82 -11.96
CA ALA A 44 -10.51 -11.45 -12.19
C ALA A 44 -10.16 -10.54 -11.02
N GLY A 45 -10.37 -10.98 -9.78
CA GLY A 45 -9.98 -10.26 -8.57
C GLY A 45 -8.47 -10.00 -8.52
N PHE A 46 -7.65 -11.01 -8.83
CA PHE A 46 -6.21 -10.88 -8.91
C PHE A 46 -5.77 -9.83 -9.93
N ALA A 47 -6.33 -9.87 -11.15
CA ALA A 47 -6.02 -8.90 -12.20
C ALA A 47 -6.37 -7.46 -11.79
N ILE A 48 -7.52 -7.26 -11.11
CA ILE A 48 -7.91 -5.95 -10.57
C ILE A 48 -6.93 -5.51 -9.47
N GLY A 49 -6.55 -6.41 -8.58
CA GLY A 49 -5.55 -6.15 -7.53
C GLY A 49 -4.22 -5.69 -8.11
N ARG A 50 -3.78 -6.32 -9.21
CA ARG A 50 -2.57 -5.93 -9.93
C ARG A 50 -2.64 -4.51 -10.47
N LEU A 51 -3.71 -4.19 -11.20
CA LEU A 51 -3.91 -2.85 -11.76
C LEU A 51 -3.96 -1.77 -10.67
N MET A 52 -4.58 -2.08 -9.52
CA MET A 52 -4.64 -1.15 -8.40
C MET A 52 -3.27 -0.94 -7.75
N TYR A 53 -2.48 -2.01 -7.60
CA TYR A 53 -1.11 -1.91 -7.13
C TYR A 53 -0.26 -1.04 -8.06
N ASP A 54 -0.30 -1.30 -9.36
CA ASP A 54 0.47 -0.55 -10.36
C ASP A 54 0.09 0.93 -10.33
N ARG A 55 -1.21 1.25 -10.25
CA ARG A 55 -1.67 2.65 -10.10
C ARG A 55 -1.21 3.31 -8.82
N LYS A 56 -1.19 2.58 -7.70
CA LYS A 56 -0.72 3.10 -6.41
C LYS A 56 0.79 3.37 -6.47
N GLN A 57 1.57 2.48 -7.07
CA GLN A 57 3.01 2.70 -7.26
C GLN A 57 3.29 3.91 -8.15
N LEU A 58 2.57 4.05 -9.27
CA LEU A 58 2.73 5.20 -10.16
C LEU A 58 2.51 6.53 -9.43
N LYS A 59 1.46 6.64 -8.61
CA LYS A 59 1.20 7.85 -7.81
C LYS A 59 2.29 8.16 -6.79
N ILE A 60 2.86 7.13 -6.16
CA ILE A 60 3.96 7.29 -5.21
C ILE A 60 5.21 7.79 -5.93
N ILE A 61 5.53 7.18 -7.07
CA ILE A 61 6.68 7.57 -7.90
C ILE A 61 6.52 9.00 -8.40
N GLU A 62 5.35 9.37 -8.93
CA GLU A 62 5.07 10.73 -9.39
C GLU A 62 5.27 11.77 -8.28
N ARG A 63 4.76 11.48 -7.08
CA ARG A 63 4.95 12.34 -5.91
C ARG A 63 6.44 12.45 -5.52
N GLU A 64 7.16 11.34 -5.48
CA GLU A 64 8.58 11.34 -5.13
C GLU A 64 9.40 12.11 -6.16
N VAL A 65 9.15 11.90 -7.45
CA VAL A 65 9.81 12.63 -8.55
C VAL A 65 9.56 14.13 -8.41
N PHE A 66 8.29 14.53 -8.19
CA PHE A 66 7.95 15.94 -8.00
C PHE A 66 8.65 16.56 -6.78
N LEU A 67 8.68 15.86 -5.65
CA LEU A 67 9.35 16.34 -4.44
C LEU A 67 10.86 16.48 -4.64
N MET A 68 11.51 15.50 -5.28
CA MET A 68 12.94 15.57 -5.54
C MET A 68 13.29 16.70 -6.51
N ASP A 69 12.49 16.88 -7.56
CA ASP A 69 12.64 17.98 -8.51
C ASP A 69 12.43 19.35 -7.85
N TYR A 70 11.49 19.47 -6.90
CA TYR A 70 11.29 20.69 -6.11
C TYR A 70 12.52 21.01 -5.24
N VAL A 71 13.01 20.03 -4.47
CA VAL A 71 14.18 20.20 -3.61
C VAL A 71 15.43 20.60 -4.40
N GLN A 72 15.62 20.05 -5.60
CA GLN A 72 16.75 20.41 -6.46
C GLN A 72 16.66 21.83 -7.02
N ARG A 73 15.45 22.32 -7.34
CA ARG A 73 15.23 23.66 -7.89
C ARG A 73 15.27 24.77 -6.83
N HIS A 74 14.93 24.44 -5.58
CA HIS A 74 14.84 25.39 -4.47
C HIS A 74 15.73 24.98 -3.29
N PRO A 75 17.06 24.92 -3.45
CA PRO A 75 17.96 24.60 -2.35
C PRO A 75 17.90 25.62 -1.20
N GLU A 76 17.50 26.88 -1.48
CA GLU A 76 17.31 27.94 -0.48
C GLU A 76 16.24 27.63 0.57
N ASP A 77 15.20 26.88 0.21
CA ASP A 77 14.12 26.49 1.11
C ASP A 77 14.57 25.35 2.06
N PHE A 78 15.63 24.61 1.69
CA PHE A 78 16.14 23.44 2.40
C PHE A 78 17.61 23.63 2.79
N PRO A 79 17.94 24.58 3.69
CA PRO A 79 19.30 24.77 4.16
C PRO A 79 19.82 23.50 4.84
N GLU A 80 21.06 23.12 4.56
CA GLU A 80 21.71 22.01 5.23
C GLU A 80 21.89 22.32 6.73
N LEU A 81 21.09 21.65 7.57
CA LEU A 81 21.21 21.75 9.01
C LEU A 81 22.44 20.95 9.46
N VAL A 82 23.43 21.63 10.05
CA VAL A 82 24.55 20.93 10.70
C VAL A 82 24.01 20.14 11.90
N PRO A 83 24.09 18.80 11.91
CA PRO A 83 23.58 18.01 13.01
C PRO A 83 24.39 18.33 14.28
N LYS A 84 23.71 18.83 15.32
CA LYS A 84 24.32 19.09 16.63
C LYS A 84 24.58 17.77 17.34
N LYS A 85 25.72 17.65 18.01
CA LYS A 85 26.00 16.46 18.82
C LYS A 85 25.17 16.49 20.10
N TYR A 86 24.82 15.33 20.65
CA TYR A 86 24.09 15.26 21.93
C TYR A 86 24.78 15.99 23.08
N LYS A 87 26.12 16.10 23.06
CA LYS A 87 26.88 16.90 24.05
C LYS A 87 26.63 18.42 23.97
N GLU A 88 26.15 18.91 22.82
CA GLU A 88 25.87 20.32 22.54
C GLU A 88 24.39 20.68 22.78
N VAL A 89 23.53 19.68 23.03
CA VAL A 89 22.08 19.86 23.23
C VAL A 89 21.73 19.39 24.64
N MET A 90 21.41 20.32 25.53
CA MET A 90 20.92 20.04 26.88
C MET A 90 19.39 19.99 26.87
N GLU A 91 18.84 18.78 26.75
CA GLU A 91 17.41 18.58 26.93
C GLU A 91 17.06 18.49 28.42
N PRO A 92 15.89 19.01 28.85
CA PRO A 92 15.43 18.86 30.22
C PRO A 92 15.27 17.37 30.57
N TRP A 93 15.96 16.94 31.63
CA TRP A 93 15.84 15.57 32.13
C TRP A 93 14.59 15.45 33.00
N TYR A 94 13.63 14.62 32.57
CA TYR A 94 12.43 14.29 33.34
C TYR A 94 12.58 12.89 33.94
N PRO A 95 12.85 12.77 35.25
CA PRO A 95 12.89 11.45 35.90
C PRO A 95 11.49 10.84 35.95
N ILE A 96 11.41 9.55 35.62
CA ILE A 96 10.24 8.73 35.94
C ILE A 96 10.26 8.52 37.46
N ARG A 97 9.34 9.18 38.16
CA ARG A 97 9.07 8.93 39.58
C ARG A 97 7.83 8.05 39.63
N GLY A 98 7.96 6.90 40.30
CA GLY A 98 6.89 5.90 40.46
C GLY A 98 5.75 6.37 41.33
#